data_AF-A0A175A0G4-F1
#
_entry.id   AF-A0A175A0G4-F1
#
_cell.length_a   1.000
_cell.length_b   1.000
_cell.length_c   1.000
_cell.angle_alpha   90.00
_cell.angle_beta   90.00
_cell.angle_gamma   90.00
#
_symmetry.space_group_name_H-M   'P 1'
#
loop_
_entity.id
_entity.type
_entity.pdbx_description
1 polymer ?
#
loop_
_entity_poly.entity_id
_entity_poly.type
_entity_poly.pdbx_seq_one_letter_code
_entity_poly.pdbx_strand_id
1 'polypeptide(L)' 'MCTYGGKPVFDSIKEIVKEKQGRIVGEFSCKGFDTFGPFKLIGGISKGHPDKNDLDNAKAFFKELEKGK' A
#
# COMPACT_ATOMS: atom_id res chain seq x y z
N MET A 1 -2.95 3.18 -3.66
CA MET A 1 -1.61 3.07 -3.06
C MET A 1 -1.76 3.28 -1.57
N CYS A 2 -1.33 2.32 -0.75
CA CYS A 2 -1.28 2.45 0.70
C CYS A 2 -0.01 1.79 1.25
N THR A 3 0.43 2.21 2.43
CA THR A 3 1.45 1.48 3.19
C THR A 3 0.78 0.58 4.22
N TYR A 4 1.43 -0.52 4.60
CA TYR A 4 0.94 -1.41 5.66
C TYR A 4 2.02 -1.69 6.72
N GLY A 5 1.60 -1.77 7.98
CA GLY A 5 2.43 -2.30 9.07
C GLY A 5 2.41 -3.85 9.12
N GLY A 6 1.25 -4.45 8.84
CA GLY A 6 1.01 -5.90 8.91
C GLY A 6 0.86 -6.57 7.55
N LYS A 7 -0.34 -7.01 7.20
CA LYS A 7 -0.68 -7.48 5.84
C LYS A 7 -1.32 -6.34 5.04
N PRO A 8 -1.14 -6.30 3.71
CA PRO A 8 -1.91 -5.38 2.89
C PRO A 8 -3.39 -5.75 2.94
N VAL A 9 -4.26 -4.76 3.07
CA VAL A 9 -5.72 -4.93 3.12
C VAL A 9 -6.37 -3.88 2.22
N PHE A 10 -7.26 -4.32 1.34
CA PHE A 10 -7.95 -3.45 0.38
C PHE A 10 -9.48 -3.60 0.42
N ASP A 11 -10.02 -4.57 1.18
CA ASP A 11 -11.43 -4.98 1.05
C ASP A 11 -12.42 -3.83 1.28
N SER A 12 -12.22 -3.03 2.33
CA SER A 12 -13.11 -1.90 2.63
C SER A 12 -13.11 -0.85 1.52
N ILE A 13 -11.97 -0.57 0.90
CA ILE A 13 -11.93 0.40 -0.21
C ILE A 13 -12.49 -0.20 -1.50
N LYS A 14 -12.32 -1.52 -1.73
CA LYS A 14 -12.92 -2.21 -2.88
C LYS A 14 -14.45 -2.18 -2.82
N GLU A 15 -15.00 -2.40 -1.63
CA GLU A 15 -16.44 -2.34 -1.40
C GLU A 15 -16.99 -0.95 -1.71
N ILE A 16 -16.37 0.11 -1.18
CA ILE A 16 -16.77 1.49 -1.47
C ILE A 16 -16.67 1.81 -2.97
N VAL A 17 -15.61 1.38 -3.64
CA VAL A 17 -15.45 1.61 -5.09
C VAL A 17 -16.55 0.91 -5.87
N LYS A 18 -16.90 -0.34 -5.49
CA LYS A 18 -17.99 -1.10 -6.10
C LYS A 18 -19.34 -0.42 -5.90
N GLU A 19 -19.66 0.03 -4.68
CA GLU A 19 -20.90 0.77 -4.36
C GLU A 19 -21.03 2.05 -5.19
N LYS A 20 -19.92 2.74 -5.42
CA LYS A 20 -19.86 3.97 -6.23
C LYS A 20 -19.76 3.70 -7.73
N GLN A 21 -19.91 2.44 -8.17
CA GLN A 21 -19.79 2.02 -9.57
C GLN A 21 -18.43 2.42 -10.21
N GLY A 22 -17.41 2.56 -9.37
CA GLY A 22 -16.05 2.85 -9.82
C GLY A 22 -15.35 1.59 -10.32
N ARG A 23 -14.29 1.80 -11.10
CA ARG A 23 -13.43 0.72 -11.61
C ARG A 23 -12.10 0.70 -10.88
N ILE A 24 -11.74 -0.44 -10.33
CA ILE A 24 -10.39 -0.70 -9.82
C ILE A 24 -9.50 -1.04 -11.00
N VAL A 25 -8.46 -0.24 -11.21
CA VAL A 25 -7.48 -0.45 -12.30
C VAL A 25 -6.22 -1.17 -11.84
N GLY A 26 -6.01 -1.27 -10.53
CA GLY A 26 -4.90 -2.01 -9.93
C GLY A 26 -4.79 -1.75 -8.43
N GLU A 27 -3.99 -2.58 -7.77
CA GLU A 27 -3.73 -2.52 -6.32
C GLU A 27 -2.22 -2.50 -6.08
N PHE A 28 -1.77 -1.54 -5.28
CA PHE A 28 -0.38 -1.46 -4.87
C PHE A 28 -0.28 -1.09 -3.40
N SER A 29 0.62 -1.78 -2.72
CA SER A 29 1.03 -1.45 -1.36
C SER A 29 2.47 -1.88 -1.09
N CYS A 30 3.06 -1.25 -0.09
CA CYS A 30 4.38 -1.58 0.43
C CYS A 30 4.39 -1.49 1.96
N LYS A 31 5.47 -1.97 2.58
CA LYS A 31 5.63 -1.81 4.03
C LYS A 31 5.80 -0.32 4.35
N GLY A 32 5.16 0.14 5.42
CA GLY A 32 5.39 1.46 5.99
C GLY A 32 5.83 1.35 7.43
N PHE A 33 6.72 2.24 7.85
CA PHE A 33 7.11 2.36 9.25
C PHE A 33 5.87 2.68 10.11
N ASP A 34 5.58 1.79 11.06
CA ASP A 34 4.38 1.87 11.88
C ASP A 34 4.76 1.93 13.36
N THR A 35 4.31 2.99 14.03
CA THR A 35 4.49 3.23 15.46
C THR A 35 3.17 3.32 16.20
N PHE A 36 2.07 2.83 15.63
CA PHE A 36 0.75 2.90 16.23
C PHE A 36 0.60 1.91 17.40
N GLY A 37 -0.03 2.36 18.49
CA GLY A 37 -0.34 1.53 19.65
C GLY A 37 0.90 0.90 20.32
N PRO A 38 0.87 -0.41 20.65
CA PRO A 38 1.96 -1.06 21.38
C PRO A 38 3.28 -1.05 20.60
N PHE A 39 3.23 -0.87 19.27
CA PHE A 39 4.44 -0.81 18.45
C PHE A 39 5.30 0.39 18.80
N LYS A 40 4.74 1.51 19.29
CA LYS A 40 5.53 2.66 19.77
C LYS A 40 6.52 2.27 20.86
N LEU A 41 6.16 1.35 21.75
CA LEU A 41 6.97 0.95 22.91
C LEU A 41 8.19 0.09 22.52
N ILE A 42 8.12 -0.62 21.39
CA ILE A 42 9.23 -1.39 20.82
C ILE A 42 9.97 -0.62 19.70
N GLY A 43 9.66 0.67 19.56
CA GLY A 43 10.26 1.58 18.57
C GLY A 43 9.74 1.40 17.14
N GLY A 44 8.58 0.77 16.98
CA GLY A 44 7.86 0.56 15.73
C GLY A 44 8.20 -0.73 15.00
N ILE A 45 7.39 -1.07 14.00
CA ILE A 45 7.58 -2.19 13.06
C ILE A 45 7.85 -1.66 11.65
N SER A 46 8.35 -2.53 10.76
CA SER A 46 8.68 -2.15 9.37
C SER A 46 9.67 -0.97 9.29
N LYS A 47 10.61 -0.90 10.24
CA LYS A 47 11.69 0.10 10.25
C LYS A 47 12.51 0.00 8.96
N GLY A 48 12.92 1.16 8.43
CA GLY A 48 13.64 1.23 7.16
C GLY A 48 12.74 1.21 5.92
N HIS A 49 11.43 0.99 6.08
CA HIS A 49 10.46 1.02 4.99
C HIS A 49 9.52 2.25 5.06
N PRO A 50 9.06 2.80 3.92
CA PRO A 50 9.40 2.39 2.56
C PRO A 50 10.87 2.64 2.22
N ASP A 51 11.52 1.67 1.57
CA ASP A 51 12.90 1.75 1.12
C ASP A 51 13.00 2.00 -0.40
N LYS A 52 14.21 2.00 -0.95
CA LYS A 52 14.44 2.17 -2.38
C LYS A 52 13.70 1.12 -3.23
N ASN A 53 13.65 -0.13 -2.78
CA ASN A 53 12.97 -1.20 -3.52
C ASN A 53 11.45 -0.98 -3.48
N ASP A 54 10.88 -0.55 -2.36
CA ASP A 54 9.45 -0.19 -2.28
C ASP A 54 9.10 0.93 -3.27
N LEU A 55 9.96 1.94 -3.38
CA LEU A 55 9.79 3.04 -4.33
C LEU A 55 9.95 2.59 -5.79
N ASP A 56 10.92 1.73 -6.07
CA ASP A 56 11.15 1.22 -7.42
C ASP A 56 10.01 0.26 -7.85
N ASN A 57 9.45 -0.52 -6.92
CA ASN A 57 8.25 -1.32 -7.14
C ASN A 57 7.02 -0.44 -7.41
N ALA A 58 6.86 0.67 -6.67
CA ALA A 58 5.78 1.63 -6.92
C ALA A 58 5.89 2.22 -8.33
N LYS A 59 7.09 2.65 -8.74
CA LYS A 59 7.34 3.16 -10.10
C LYS A 59 7.03 2.10 -11.16
N ALA A 60 7.46 0.87 -10.95
CA ALA A 60 7.20 -0.24 -11.88
C ALA A 60 5.69 -0.47 -12.02
N PHE A 61 4.96 -0.53 -10.91
CA PHE A 61 3.51 -0.70 -10.89
C PHE A 61 2.79 0.39 -11.71
N PHE A 62 3.12 1.67 -11.50
CA PHE A 62 2.49 2.75 -12.26
C PHE A 62 2.84 2.73 -13.75
N LYS A 63 4.08 2.37 -14.11
CA LYS A 63 4.47 2.20 -15.51
C LYS A 63 3.67 1.08 -16.20
N GLU A 64 3.44 -0.04 -15.51
CA GLU A 64 2.61 -1.12 -16.07
C GLU A 64 1.14 -0.71 -16.19
N LEU A 65 0.61 0.05 -15.23
CA LEU A 65 -0.75 0.62 -15.34
C LEU A 65 -0.89 1.57 -16.53
N GLU A 66 0.13 2.35 -16.87
CA GLU A 66 0.11 3.26 -18.00
C GLU A 66 0.12 2.52 -19.35
N LYS A 67 0.81 1.39 -19.44
CA LYS A 67 0.88 0.55 -20.65
C LYS A 67 -0.41 -0.24 -20.92
N GLY A 68 -1.20 -0.50 -19.88
CA GLY A 68 -2.50 -1.18 -19.98
C GLY A 68 -3.68 -0.27 -20.35
N LYS A 69 -3.40 0.98 -20.76
CA LYS A 69 -4.36 1.89 -21.41
C LYS A 69 -4.44 1.58 -22.90
#